data_AF-A0A3C0AL53-F1
#
_entry.id   AF-A0A3C0AL53-F1
#
_cell.length_a   1.000
_cell.length_b   1.000
_cell.length_c   1.000
_cell.angle_alpha   90.00
_cell.angle_beta   90.00
_cell.angle_gamma   90.00
#
_symmetry.space_group_name_H-M   'P 1'
#
loop_
_entity.id
_entity.type
_entity.pdbx_description
1 polymer ?
#
loop_
_entity_poly.entity_id
_entity_poly.type
_entity_poly.pdbx_seq_one_letter_code
_entity_poly.pdbx_strand_id
1 'polypeptide(L)'
;VDELLQSPHYGERWARHWLDVAGYADSEGYIVNDVVRPWAWKYRDYVIRSLNANKPFDQFIVEQLAGDELAGKREGDLTEKQIELLTATGFLR
;
A
#
# COMPACT_ATOMS: atom_id res chain seq x y z
N VAL A 1 8.01 -24.37 -8.26
CA VAL A 1 7.02 -23.31 -7.98
C VAL A 1 7.57 -22.34 -6.94
N ASP A 2 8.22 -22.84 -5.89
CA ASP A 2 8.74 -22.04 -4.78
C ASP A 2 9.73 -20.94 -5.22
N GLU A 3 10.59 -21.22 -6.19
CA GLU A 3 11.53 -20.23 -6.75
C GLU A 3 10.81 -18.98 -7.29
N LEU A 4 9.67 -19.17 -7.98
CA LEU A 4 8.89 -18.07 -8.52
C LEU A 4 8.12 -17.32 -7.43
N LEU A 5 7.69 -18.01 -6.37
CA LEU A 5 7.01 -17.40 -5.23
C LEU A 5 7.96 -16.61 -4.34
N GLN A 6 9.23 -17.00 -4.27
CA GLN A 6 10.28 -16.30 -3.53
C GLN A 6 10.88 -15.12 -4.30
N SER A 7 10.61 -15.00 -5.60
CA SER A 7 11.09 -13.89 -6.41
C SER A 7 10.39 -12.58 -5.99
N PRO A 8 11.12 -11.47 -5.80
CA PRO A 8 10.51 -10.18 -5.49
C PRO A 8 9.53 -9.69 -6.58
N HIS A 9 9.72 -10.16 -7.82
CA HIS A 9 8.84 -9.88 -8.96
C HIS A 9 7.45 -10.49 -8.83
N TYR A 10 7.27 -11.48 -7.95
CA TYR A 10 5.96 -12.05 -7.64
C TYR A 10 5.01 -10.96 -7.12
N GLY A 11 5.42 -10.25 -6.08
CA GLY A 11 4.64 -9.16 -5.48
C GLY A 11 4.42 -8.01 -6.44
N GLU A 12 5.41 -7.66 -7.26
CA GLU A 12 5.25 -6.62 -8.30
C GLU A 12 4.16 -7.00 -9.32
N ARG A 13 4.15 -8.26 -9.76
CA ARG A 13 3.18 -8.75 -10.73
C ARG A 13 1.77 -8.84 -10.13
N TRP A 14 1.65 -9.38 -8.92
CA TRP A 14 0.34 -9.53 -8.27
C TRP A 14 -0.23 -8.23 -7.72
N ALA A 15 0.62 -7.31 -7.24
CA ALA A 15 0.18 -6.00 -6.76
C ALA A 15 -0.56 -5.22 -7.84
N ARG A 16 -0.19 -5.38 -9.12
CA ARG A 16 -0.91 -4.73 -10.23
C ARG A 16 -2.40 -5.06 -10.21
N HIS A 17 -2.76 -6.33 -10.07
CA HIS A 17 -4.16 -6.75 -10.04
C HIS A 17 -4.94 -6.12 -8.87
N TRP A 18 -4.29 -5.97 -7.72
CA TRP A 18 -4.88 -5.29 -6.57
C TRP A 18 -5.05 -3.79 -6.83
N LEU A 19 -3.98 -3.14 -7.30
CA LEU A 19 -3.91 -1.70 -7.53
C LEU A 19 -4.89 -1.26 -8.62
N ASP A 20 -5.13 -2.10 -9.63
CA ASP A 20 -6.14 -1.87 -10.66
C ASP A 20 -7.55 -1.80 -10.03
N VAL A 21 -7.87 -2.71 -9.12
CA VAL A 21 -9.17 -2.75 -8.42
C VAL A 21 -9.30 -1.65 -7.38
N ALA A 22 -8.20 -1.31 -6.71
CA ALA A 22 -8.15 -0.22 -5.74
C ALA A 22 -8.21 1.18 -6.40
N GLY A 23 -8.11 1.28 -7.74
CA GLY A 23 -8.13 2.55 -8.45
C GLY A 23 -6.86 3.37 -8.25
N TYR A 24 -5.72 2.71 -8.07
CA TYR A 24 -4.44 3.38 -7.88
C TYR A 24 -4.03 4.20 -9.11
N ALA A 25 -3.56 5.43 -8.87
CA ALA A 25 -2.93 6.26 -9.88
C ALA A 25 -1.78 7.07 -9.27
N ASP A 26 -0.72 7.28 -10.04
CA ASP A 26 0.38 8.18 -9.66
C ASP A 26 0.00 9.67 -9.83
N SER A 27 -1.19 9.97 -10.35
CA SER A 27 -1.69 11.32 -10.61
C SER A 27 -3.21 11.45 -10.42
N GLU A 28 -3.73 12.67 -10.49
CA GLU A 28 -5.17 12.97 -10.43
C GLU A 28 -5.93 12.59 -11.72
N GLY A 29 -5.23 12.26 -12.81
CA GLY A 29 -5.83 11.83 -14.08
C GLY A 29 -6.53 12.98 -14.81
N TYR A 30 -7.75 12.72 -15.31
CA TYR A 30 -8.54 13.51 -16.28
C TYR A 30 -8.86 14.98 -15.91
N ILE A 31 -8.30 15.52 -14.82
CA ILE A 31 -8.43 16.94 -14.46
C ILE A 31 -7.47 17.76 -15.33
N VAL A 32 -7.83 19.01 -15.63
CA VAL A 32 -7.18 19.96 -16.57
C VAL A 32 -5.65 20.08 -16.47
N ASN A 33 -5.00 19.53 -15.44
CA ASN A 33 -3.54 19.55 -15.26
C ASN A 33 -2.88 18.22 -14.81
N ASP A 34 -3.58 17.07 -14.84
CA ASP A 34 -3.06 15.73 -14.46
C ASP A 34 -1.98 15.76 -13.36
N VAL A 35 -2.35 16.31 -12.20
CA VAL A 35 -1.39 16.65 -11.15
C VAL A 35 -0.82 15.36 -10.54
N VAL A 36 0.51 15.24 -10.50
CA VAL A 36 1.20 14.09 -9.88
C VAL A 36 0.88 14.03 -8.38
N ARG A 37 0.52 12.84 -7.89
CA ARG A 37 0.40 12.54 -6.45
C ARG A 37 1.79 12.19 -5.91
N PRO A 38 2.49 13.11 -5.22
CA PRO A 38 3.91 12.95 -4.92
C PRO A 38 4.25 11.75 -4.03
N TRP A 39 3.27 11.22 -3.29
CA TRP A 39 3.46 10.15 -2.31
C TRP A 39 2.63 8.89 -2.57
N ALA A 40 1.87 8.83 -3.67
CA ALA A 40 1.02 7.68 -3.99
C ALA A 40 1.83 6.37 -4.07
N TRP A 41 3.03 6.44 -4.65
CA TRP A 41 3.96 5.32 -4.78
C TRP A 41 4.27 4.59 -3.45
N LYS A 42 4.14 5.26 -2.29
CA LYS A 42 4.34 4.60 -0.99
C LYS A 42 3.29 3.53 -0.74
N TYR A 43 2.04 3.77 -1.14
CA TYR A 43 0.95 2.79 -1.05
C TYR A 43 1.17 1.62 -2.01
N ARG A 44 1.58 1.88 -3.26
CA ARG A 44 1.98 0.84 -4.22
C ARG A 44 3.05 -0.07 -3.61
N ASP A 45 4.11 0.52 -3.08
CA ASP A 45 5.23 -0.25 -2.52
C ASP A 45 4.80 -1.00 -1.25
N TYR A 46 3.86 -0.47 -0.46
CA TYR A 46 3.24 -1.20 0.66
C TYR A 46 2.48 -2.45 0.20
N VAL A 47 1.69 -2.37 -0.88
CA VAL A 47 0.98 -3.53 -1.45
C VAL A 47 1.98 -4.58 -1.93
N ILE A 48 3.01 -4.18 -2.68
CA ILE A 48 4.06 -5.10 -3.17
C ILE A 48 4.74 -5.82 -1.99
N ARG A 49 5.16 -5.08 -0.96
CA ARG A 49 5.80 -5.67 0.22
C ARG A 49 4.87 -6.60 0.99
N SER A 50 3.59 -6.23 1.14
CA SER A 50 2.61 -7.05 1.84
C SER A 50 2.38 -8.40 1.15
N LEU A 51 2.33 -8.41 -0.18
CA LEU A 51 2.20 -9.64 -0.98
C LEU A 51 3.47 -10.50 -0.90
N ASN A 52 4.65 -9.90 -1.06
CA ASN A 52 5.92 -10.62 -0.96
C ASN A 52 6.17 -11.21 0.44
N ALA A 53 5.68 -10.54 1.50
CA ALA A 53 5.76 -11.02 2.87
C ALA A 53 4.71 -12.08 3.22
N ASN A 54 3.82 -12.46 2.27
CA ASN A 54 2.66 -13.31 2.54
C ASN A 54 1.83 -12.80 3.73
N LYS A 55 1.61 -11.47 3.80
CA LYS A 55 0.79 -10.87 4.87
C LYS A 55 -0.59 -11.52 4.86
N PRO A 56 -1.10 -11.98 6.03
CA PRO A 56 -2.46 -12.51 6.13
C PRO A 56 -3.47 -11.55 5.52
N PHE A 57 -4.38 -12.08 4.69
CA PHE A 57 -5.29 -11.24 3.91
C PHE A 57 -6.20 -10.39 4.80
N ASP A 58 -6.67 -10.94 5.91
CA ASP A 58 -7.44 -10.22 6.92
C ASP A 58 -6.65 -9.04 7.49
N GLN A 59 -5.39 -9.23 7.87
CA GLN A 59 -4.52 -8.15 8.31
C GLN A 59 -4.32 -7.11 7.20
N PHE A 60 -4.05 -7.55 5.97
CA PHE A 60 -3.86 -6.66 4.82
C PHE A 60 -5.08 -5.77 4.56
N ILE A 61 -6.30 -6.31 4.67
CA ILE A 61 -7.53 -5.52 4.52
C ILE A 61 -7.74 -4.57 5.70
N VAL A 62 -7.57 -5.05 6.94
CA VAL A 62 -7.76 -4.24 8.14
C VAL A 62 -6.80 -3.05 8.15
N GLU A 63 -5.52 -3.26 7.83
CA GLU A 63 -4.52 -2.19 7.78
C GLU A 63 -4.88 -1.13 6.73
N GLN A 64 -5.50 -1.51 5.61
CA GLN A 64 -5.94 -0.57 4.58
C GLN A 64 -7.17 0.24 4.97
N LEU A 65 -8.11 -0.37 5.70
CA LEU A 65 -9.35 0.28 6.11
C LEU A 65 -9.21 1.13 7.38
N ALA A 66 -8.30 0.74 8.29
CA ALA A 66 -8.21 1.31 9.63
C ALA A 66 -6.76 1.49 10.12
N GLY A 67 -5.78 1.55 9.23
CA GLY A 67 -4.38 1.70 9.62
C GLY A 67 -4.08 2.96 10.43
N ASP A 68 -4.80 4.05 10.21
CA ASP A 68 -4.67 5.30 10.94
C ASP A 68 -5.22 5.20 12.37
N GLU A 69 -6.29 4.45 12.57
CA GLU A 69 -6.83 4.06 13.89
C GLU A 69 -5.87 3.09 14.61
N LEU A 70 -5.35 2.09 13.90
CA LEU A 70 -4.40 1.12 14.45
C LEU A 70 -3.05 1.75 14.82
N ALA A 71 -2.64 2.82 14.14
CA ALA A 71 -1.42 3.55 14.46
C ALA A 71 -1.50 4.22 15.85
N GLY A 72 -2.70 4.39 16.41
CA GLY A 72 -2.91 4.98 17.72
C GLY A 72 -2.41 6.42 17.81
N LYS A 73 -2.00 6.83 19.02
CA LYS A 73 -1.52 8.20 19.27
C LYS A 73 -0.16 8.45 18.61
N ARG A 74 -0.05 9.61 17.96
CA ARG A 74 1.15 10.07 17.25
C ARG A 74 1.88 11.11 18.09
N GLU A 75 2.44 10.66 19.21
CA GLU A 75 3.21 11.50 20.13
C GLU A 75 4.71 11.27 19.90
N GLY A 76 5.44 12.33 19.52
CA GLY A 76 6.88 12.23 19.19
C GLY A 76 7.15 11.65 17.80
N ASP A 77 8.31 11.02 17.63
CA ASP A 77 8.70 10.39 16.37
C ASP A 77 7.86 9.15 16.10
N LEU A 78 7.43 8.98 14.85
CA LEU A 78 6.63 7.83 14.44
C LEU A 78 7.50 6.57 14.40
N THR A 79 6.98 5.47 14.96
CA THR A 79 7.59 4.14 14.79
C THR A 79 7.42 3.64 13.35
N GLU A 80 8.29 2.73 12.91
CA GLU A 80 8.19 2.10 11.59
C GLU A 80 6.82 1.45 11.36
N LYS A 81 6.25 0.81 12.41
CA LYS A 81 4.93 0.19 12.32
C LYS A 81 3.83 1.23 12.12
N GLN A 82 3.91 2.38 12.81
CA GLN A 82 2.96 3.46 12.60
C GLN A 82 3.08 4.03 11.19
N ILE A 83 4.29 4.20 10.65
CA ILE A 83 4.50 4.66 9.27
C ILE A 83 3.89 3.66 8.27
N GLU A 84 4.10 2.36 8.48
CA GLU A 84 3.50 1.32 7.63
C GLU A 84 1.96 1.38 7.67
N LEU A 85 1.38 1.42 8.86
CA LEU A 85 -0.07 1.49 9.05
C LEU A 85 -0.68 2.75 8.43
N LEU A 86 -0.02 3.91 8.58
CA LEU A 86 -0.46 5.14 7.94
C LEU A 86 -0.33 5.07 6.41
N THR A 87 0.72 4.43 5.90
CA THR A 87 0.88 4.21 4.46
C THR A 87 -0.22 3.30 3.91
N ALA A 88 -0.64 2.27 4.67
CA ALA A 88 -1.69 1.35 4.26
C ALA A 88 -3.04 2.06 4.04
N THR A 89 -3.34 3.12 4.80
CA THR A 89 -4.57 3.93 4.61
C THR A 89 -4.61 4.74 3.32
N GLY A 90 -3.53 4.73 2.52
CA GLY A 90 -3.55 5.24 1.15
C GLY A 90 -4.60 4.58 0.25
N PHE A 91 -5.16 3.44 0.64
CA PHE A 91 -6.26 2.76 -0.06
C PHE A 91 -7.51 3.62 -0.29
N LEU A 92 -7.79 4.60 0.59
CA LEU A 92 -9.00 5.44 0.52
C LEU A 92 -8.73 6.87 0.04
N ARG A 93 -7.56 7.17 -0.56
CA ARG A 93 -7.13 8.55 -0.86
C ARG A 93 -6.67 8.78 -2.29
#